data_AF-A0A0F9ETJ9-F1
#
_entry.id   AF-A0A0F9ETJ9-F1
#
_cell.length_a   1.000
_cell.length_b   1.000
_cell.length_c   1.000
_cell.angle_alpha   90.00
_cell.angle_beta   90.00
_cell.angle_gamma   90.00
#
_symmetry.space_group_name_H-M   'P 1'
#
loop_
_entity.id
_entity.type
_entity.pdbx_description
1 polymer ?
#
loop_
_entity_poly.entity_id
_entity_poly.type
_entity_poly.pdbx_seq_one_letter_code
_entity_poly.pdbx_strand_id
1 'polypeptide(L)' 'MPVVTLPDGSHRSFAQPVTVHDVAADIGAGLAKAALAGKVDGS' A
#
# COMPACT_ATOMS: atom_id res chain seq x y z
N MET A 1 9.82 6.11 9.07
CA MET A 1 8.75 5.11 9.02
C MET A 1 7.54 5.73 8.34
N PRO A 2 7.26 5.43 7.06
CA PRO A 2 6.03 5.88 6.44
C PRO A 2 4.82 5.17 7.02
N VAL A 3 3.75 5.93 7.24
CA VAL A 3 2.42 5.40 7.59
C VAL A 3 1.55 5.56 6.35
N VAL A 4 1.09 4.45 5.80
CA VAL A 4 0.18 4.43 4.64
C VAL A 4 -1.24 4.27 5.16
N THR A 5 -2.10 5.18 4.75
CA THR A 5 -3.54 5.12 5.05
C THR A 5 -4.27 4.57 3.83
N LEU A 6 -5.05 3.52 4.03
CA LEU A 6 -5.83 2.87 2.99
C LEU A 6 -7.25 3.47 2.91
N PRO A 7 -7.97 3.29 1.79
CA PRO A 7 -9.32 3.84 1.62
C PRO A 7 -10.37 3.34 2.61
N ASP A 8 -10.10 2.21 3.28
CA ASP A 8 -10.93 1.63 4.34
C ASP A 8 -10.71 2.30 5.71
N GLY A 9 -9.80 3.27 5.79
CA GLY A 9 -9.41 3.94 7.03
C GLY A 9 -8.37 3.18 7.85
N SER A 10 -7.88 2.03 7.38
CA SER A 10 -6.80 1.32 8.05
C SER A 10 -5.45 2.01 7.84
N HIS A 11 -4.58 1.92 8.85
CA HIS A 11 -3.24 2.48 8.83
C HIS A 11 -2.21 1.36 8.89
N ARG A 12 -1.21 1.41 8.01
CA ARG A 12 -0.09 0.47 7.99
C ARG A 12 1.21 1.23 8.14
N SER A 13 2.03 0.82 9.12
CA SER A 13 3.34 1.43 9.37
C SER A 13 4.44 0.55 8.79
N PHE A 14 5.33 1.13 7.99
CA PHE A 14 6.45 0.41 7.41
C PHE A 14 7.79 0.94 7.96
N ALA A 15 8.73 0.03 8.19
CA ALA A 15 10.04 0.35 8.76
C ALA A 15 10.94 1.14 7.77
N GLN A 16 10.74 0.89 6.49
CA GLN A 16 11.53 1.43 5.37
C GLN A 16 10.60 2.07 4.34
N PRO A 17 11.13 2.89 3.41
CA PRO A 17 10.37 3.32 2.24
C PRO A 17 9.80 2.12 1.49
N VAL A 18 8.53 2.19 1.10
CA VAL A 18 7.81 1.12 0.42
C VAL A 18 7.20 1.61 -0.88
N THR A 19 7.02 0.70 -1.82
CA THR A 19 6.29 0.95 -3.06
C THR A 19 4.80 0.61 -2.89
N VAL A 20 3.98 1.07 -3.83
CA VAL A 20 2.56 0.67 -3.90
C VAL A 20 2.42 -0.85 -3.98
N HIS A 21 3.30 -1.52 -4.72
CA HIS A 21 3.25 -2.97 -4.85
C HIS A 21 3.54 -3.67 -3.52
N ASP A 22 4.51 -3.17 -2.74
CA ASP A 22 4.82 -3.71 -1.42
C ASP A 22 3.63 -3.60 -0.46
N VAL A 23 2.92 -2.47 -0.49
CA VAL A 23 1.68 -2.27 0.29
C VAL A 23 0.61 -3.27 -0.15
N ALA A 24 0.45 -3.50 -1.45
CA ALA A 24 -0.51 -4.48 -1.97
C ALA A 24 -0.13 -5.93 -1.59
N ALA A 25 1.16 -6.25 -1.60
CA ALA A 25 1.69 -7.55 -1.18
C ALA A 25 1.46 -7.83 0.31
N ASP A 26 1.61 -6.81 1.16
CA ASP A 26 1.35 -6.87 2.60
C ASP A 26 -0.14 -7.08 2.93
N ILE A 27 -1.05 -6.57 2.08
CA ILE A 27 -2.49 -6.84 2.21
C ILE A 27 -2.83 -8.28 1.76
N GLY A 28 -2.22 -8.74 0.67
CA GLY A 28 -2.32 -10.13 0.25
C GLY A 28 -1.92 -10.37 -1.20
N ALA A 29 -1.46 -11.59 -1.49
CA ALA A 29 -0.95 -11.97 -2.82
C ALA A 29 -1.96 -11.76 -3.97
N GLY A 30 -3.26 -11.89 -3.71
CA GLY A 30 -4.31 -11.62 -4.70
C GLY A 30 -4.35 -10.15 -5.11
N LEU A 31 -4.26 -9.22 -4.15
CA LEU A 31 -4.26 -7.79 -4.43
C LEU A 31 -2.95 -7.37 -5.10
N ALA A 32 -1.81 -7.91 -4.64
CA ALA A 32 -0.50 -7.65 -5.26
C ALA A 32 -0.49 -8.03 -6.75
N LYS A 33 -1.12 -9.15 -7.10
CA LYS A 33 -1.25 -9.62 -8.47
C LYS A 33 -2.18 -8.74 -9.31
N ALA A 34 -3.24 -8.20 -8.71
CA ALA A 34 -4.20 -7.34 -9.40
C ALA A 34 -3.78 -5.86 -9.46
N ALA A 35 -2.83 -5.45 -8.61
CA ALA A 35 -2.37 -4.08 -8.51
C ALA A 35 -1.54 -3.67 -9.73
N LEU A 36 -2.09 -2.76 -10.54
CA LEU A 36 -1.42 -2.20 -11.72
C LEU A 36 -0.71 -0.87 -11.41
N ALA A 37 -1.30 -0.07 -10.51
CA ALA A 37 -0.78 1.21 -10.06
C ALA A 37 -1.40 1.52 -8.68
N GLY A 38 -0.97 2.62 -8.07
CA GLY A 38 -1.57 3.14 -6.84
C GLY A 38 -1.70 4.64 -6.91
N LYS A 39 -2.75 5.14 -6.24
CA LYS A 39 -2.98 6.57 -6.06
C LYS A 39 -2.41 6.98 -4.72
N VAL A 40 -1.50 7.95 -4.70
CA VAL A 40 -0.84 8.45 -3.49
C VAL A 40 -1.22 9.91 -3.31
N ASP A 41 -1.88 10.23 -2.20
CA ASP A 41 -2.28 11.59 -1.84
C ASP A 41 -3.03 12.38 -2.92
N GLY A 42 -3.76 11.68 -3.79
CA GLY A 42 -4.50 12.33 -4.89
C GLY A 42 -3.89 12.17 -6.28
N SER A 43 -2.63 11.75 -6.38
CA SER A 43 -1.87 11.65 -7.64
C SER A 43 -1.61 10.21 -8.07
#